data_AF-A0A1F6K6F1-F1
#
_entry.id   AF-A0A1F6K6F1-F1
#
_cell.length_a   1.000
_cell.length_b   1.000
_cell.length_c   1.000
_cell.angle_alpha   90.00
_cell.angle_beta   90.00
_cell.angle_gamma   90.00
#
_symmetry.space_group_name_H-M   'P 1'
#
loop_
_entity.id
_entity.type
_entity.pdbx_description
1 polymer ?
#
loop_
_entity_poly.entity_id
_entity_poly.type
_entity_poly.pdbx_seq_one_letter_code
_entity_poly.pdbx_strand_id
1 'polypeptide(L)' 'MKKKDMQALRNKDANEFRRMIDEAKKELFKLKLDLSMQKLKNTRAVFEKRKDIARLLTLLEEKKSV' A
#
# COMPACT_ATOMS: atom_id res chain seq x y z
N MET A 1 7.28 -5.37 -1.17
CA MET A 1 6.85 -5.99 -2.45
C MET A 1 8.04 -6.43 -3.32
N LYS A 2 7.94 -7.59 -4.00
CA LYS A 2 8.90 -8.04 -5.03
C LYS A 2 8.55 -7.41 -6.39
N LYS A 3 9.54 -7.15 -7.24
CA LYS A 3 9.41 -6.49 -8.56
C LYS A 3 8.38 -7.14 -9.52
N LYS A 4 8.04 -8.43 -9.34
CA LYS A 4 7.09 -9.16 -10.20
C LYS A 4 5.64 -8.70 -10.07
N ASP A 5 5.23 -8.17 -8.91
CA ASP A 5 3.85 -7.70 -8.71
C ASP A 5 3.55 -6.39 -9.47
N MET A 6 4.61 -5.62 -9.76
CA MET A 6 4.52 -4.29 -10.37
C MET A 6 4.00 -4.32 -11.82
N GLN A 7 4.30 -5.39 -12.58
CA GLN A 7 3.76 -5.60 -13.93
C GLN A 7 2.30 -6.08 -13.91
N ALA A 8 1.90 -6.88 -12.92
CA ALA A 8 0.52 -7.35 -12.79
C ALA A 8 -0.45 -6.23 -12.40
N LEU A 9 0.02 -5.26 -11.60
CA LEU A 9 -0.75 -4.08 -11.22
C LEU A 9 -1.00 -3.14 -12.40
N ARG A 10 -0.09 -3.05 -13.39
CA ARG A 10 -0.30 -2.20 -14.57
C ARG A 10 -1.52 -2.56 -15.41
N ASN A 11 -2.01 -3.80 -15.37
CA ASN A 11 -3.22 -4.21 -16.08
C ASN A 11 -4.52 -3.94 -15.33
N LYS A 12 -4.46 -3.54 -14.05
CA LYS A 12 -5.66 -3.28 -13.24
C LYS A 12 -6.19 -1.87 -13.46
N ASP A 13 -7.53 -1.74 -13.45
CA ASP A 13 -8.21 -0.47 -13.64
C ASP A 13 -7.85 0.57 -12.56
N ALA A 14 -7.85 1.85 -12.92
CA ALA A 14 -7.58 2.95 -12.00
C ALA A 14 -8.50 2.92 -10.75
N ASN A 15 -9.71 2.37 -10.89
CA ASN A 15 -10.65 2.16 -9.80
C ASN A 15 -10.20 1.08 -8.81
N GLU A 16 -9.56 0.02 -9.27
CA GLU A 16 -9.01 -1.02 -8.39
C GLU A 16 -7.81 -0.49 -7.59
N PHE A 17 -6.95 0.31 -8.21
CA PHE A 17 -5.85 0.97 -7.51
C PHE A 17 -6.34 1.84 -6.36
N ARG A 18 -7.41 2.61 -6.59
CA ARG A 18 -7.99 3.48 -5.56
C ARG A 18 -8.54 2.66 -4.39
N ARG A 19 -9.23 1.55 -4.68
CA ARG A 19 -9.70 0.59 -3.65
C ARG A 19 -8.56 -0.02 -2.85
N MET A 20 -7.49 -0.46 -3.53
CA MET A 20 -6.31 -1.02 -2.87
C MET A 20 -5.59 0.00 -1.97
N ILE A 21 -5.54 1.27 -2.39
CA ILE A 21 -4.98 2.36 -1.57
C ILE A 21 -5.83 2.57 -0.31
N ASP A 22 -7.15 2.58 -0.43
CA ASP A 22 -8.04 2.79 0.72
C ASP A 22 -8.01 1.61 1.70
N GLU A 23 -7.94 0.38 1.21
CA GLU A 23 -7.72 -0.81 2.03
C GLU A 23 -6.35 -0.76 2.74
N ALA A 24 -5.28 -0.44 2.02
CA ALA A 24 -3.94 -0.33 2.59
C ALA A 24 -3.86 0.77 3.66
N LYS A 25 -4.59 1.88 3.51
CA LYS A 25 -4.70 2.93 4.54
C LYS A 25 -5.43 2.43 5.78
N LYS A 26 -6.52 1.65 5.63
CA LYS A 26 -7.23 1.03 6.76
C LYS A 26 -6.34 0.04 7.50
N GLU A 27 -5.58 -0.78 6.78
CA GLU A 27 -4.60 -1.69 7.38
C GLU A 27 -3.48 -0.94 8.09
N LEU A 28 -2.97 0.15 7.50
CA LEU A 28 -1.99 1.01 8.16
C LEU A 28 -2.54 1.61 9.46
N PHE A 29 -3.81 2.00 9.48
CA PHE A 29 -4.45 2.51 10.69
C PHE A 29 -4.52 1.43 11.78
N LYS A 30 -4.94 0.20 11.44
CA LYS A 30 -4.92 -0.94 12.37
C LYS A 30 -3.50 -1.21 12.89
N LEU A 31 -2.49 -1.26 12.02
CA LEU A 31 -1.10 -1.47 12.41
C LEU A 31 -0.56 -0.36 13.32
N LYS A 32 -1.01 0.90 13.15
CA LYS A 32 -0.66 2.01 14.04
C LYS A 32 -1.33 1.86 15.42
N LEU A 33 -2.58 1.40 15.47
CA LEU A 33 -3.26 1.11 16.73
C LEU A 33 -2.57 -0.04 17.47
N ASP A 34 -2.25 -1.12 16.77
CA ASP A 34 -1.55 -2.28 17.33
C ASP A 34 -0.13 -1.91 17.81
N LEU A 35 0.55 -1.01 17.10
CA LEU A 35 1.83 -0.43 17.53
C LEU A 35 1.66 0.41 18.80
N SER A 36 0.63 1.26 18.87
CA SER A 36 0.31 2.06 20.05
C SER A 36 -0.04 1.20 21.27
N MET A 37 -0.67 0.05 21.05
CA MET A 37 -0.95 -0.93 22.09
C MET A 37 0.26 -1.81 22.46
N GLN A 38 1.41 -1.61 21.82
CA GLN A 38 2.62 -2.45 21.95
C GLN A 38 2.38 -3.96 21.67
N LYS A 39 1.29 -4.30 20.97
CA LYS A 39 0.95 -5.68 20.61
C LYS A 39 1.66 -6.15 19.33
N LEU A 40 2.30 -5.22 18.63
CA LEU A 40 2.91 -5.49 17.33
C LEU A 40 4.33 -6.07 17.51
N LYS A 41 4.47 -7.38 17.32
CA LYS A 41 5.78 -8.07 17.32
C LYS A 41 6.72 -7.58 16.23
N ASN A 42 6.18 -7.05 15.12
CA ASN A 42 6.96 -6.59 13.98
C ASN A 42 6.65 -5.13 13.64
N THR A 43 7.35 -4.20 14.31
CA THR A 43 7.26 -2.75 14.08
C THR A 43 7.62 -2.33 12.66
N ARG A 44 8.46 -3.10 11.95
CA ARG A 44 8.83 -2.84 10.55
C ARG A 44 7.67 -3.03 9.57
N ALA A 45 6.62 -3.78 9.95
CA ALA A 45 5.44 -3.96 9.10
C ALA A 45 4.75 -2.63 8.77
N VAL A 46 4.74 -1.67 9.71
CA VAL A 46 4.20 -0.32 9.50
C VAL A 46 4.97 0.41 8.39
N PHE A 47 6.30 0.28 8.41
CA PHE A 47 7.18 0.93 7.44
C PHE A 47 7.05 0.32 6.04
N GLU A 48 7.02 -1.01 5.94
CA GLU A 48 6.79 -1.70 4.66
C GLU A 48 5.42 -1.32 4.07
N LYS A 49 4.37 -1.26 4.90
CA LYS A 49 3.05 -0.89 4.43
C LYS A 49 2.96 0.56 3.93
N ARG A 50 3.68 1.49 4.56
CA ARG A 50 3.83 2.87 4.06
C ARG A 50 4.52 2.91 2.69
N LYS A 51 5.58 2.12 2.50
CA LYS A 51 6.27 2.02 1.21
C LYS A 51 5.37 1.44 0.13
N ASP A 52 4.57 0.45 0.45
CA ASP A 52 3.65 -0.15 -0.50
C ASP A 52 2.54 0.84 -0.93
N ILE A 53 1.99 1.64 0.00
CA ILE A 53 1.06 2.74 -0.34
C ILE A 53 1.72 3.76 -1.27
N ALA A 54 2.95 4.17 -0.99
CA ALA A 54 3.67 5.13 -1.83
C ALA A 54 3.86 4.61 -3.25
N ARG A 55 4.24 3.34 -3.41
CA ARG A 55 4.38 2.70 -4.73
C ARG A 55 3.05 2.64 -5.49
N LEU A 56 1.95 2.32 -4.81
CA LEU A 56 0.62 2.30 -5.42
C LEU A 56 0.20 3.70 -5.93
N LEU A 57 0.50 4.75 -5.15
CA LEU A 57 0.25 6.13 -5.54
C LEU A 57 1.09 6.55 -6.74
N THR A 58 2.39 6.19 -6.77
CA THR A 58 3.27 6.49 -7.91
C THR A 58 2.75 5.83 -9.19
N LEU A 59 2.33 4.56 -9.13
CA LEU A 59 1.77 3.86 -10.29
C LEU A 59 0.46 4.49 -10.79
N LEU A 60 -0.37 5.00 -9.88
CA LEU A 60 -1.60 5.72 -10.25
C LEU A 60 -1.27 7.03 -10.99
N GLU A 61 -0.29 7.77 -10.51
CA GLU A 61 0.14 9.03 -11.14
C GLU A 61 0.80 8.80 -12.50
N GLU A 62 1.64 7.76 -12.61
CA GLU A 62 2.20 7.32 -13.89
C GLU A 62 1.10 6.99 -14.91
N LYS A 63 0.03 6.29 -14.49
CA LYS A 63 -1.10 5.97 -15.38
C LYS A 63 -1.91 7.19 -15.81
N LYS A 64 -1.99 8.23 -14.97
CA LYS A 64 -2.72 9.47 -15.28
C LYS A 64 -1.94 10.37 -16.24
N SER A 65 -0.61 10.29 -16.21
CA SER A 65 0.30 11.17 -16.95
C SER A 65 0.70 10.63 -18.32
N VAL A 66 0.18 9.47 -18.73
CA VAL A 66 0.36 8.83 -20.05
C VAL A 66 -0.93 8.96 -20.84
#